data_AF-A0A833SV76-F1
#
_entry.id   AF-A0A833SV76-F1
#
_cell.length_a   1.000
_cell.length_b   1.000
_cell.length_c   1.000
_cell.angle_alpha   90.00
_cell.angle_beta   90.00
_cell.angle_gamma   90.00
#
_symmetry.space_group_name_H-M   'P 1'
#
loop_
_entity.id
_entity.type
_entity.pdbx_description
1 polymer ?
#
loop_
_entity_poly.entity_id
_entity_poly.type
_entity_poly.pdbx_seq_one_letter_code
_entity_poly.pdbx_strand_id
1 'polypeptide(L)'
;MAMAVEATHAWTFDASEVAPPQDIVGEHQSLQRSWTVSSFAKLEQLYLAVPGRVFVELDPSLLPVTEAPLTESPATESPSTENPVTETPGVVSGVTPGVVPGVVPGVVPGFVPGAVPTGSIAESGSGWSDSSLAGETIEIPTMMLRKHHHRHDDEDEESSQGEETVVAMIVVTGNSTDLLNMVEATPLHPRRNDGLKLHLKNEDAYGEGYVLTQIYLFDKNLLRRVTTTFSGDVVLTDNVVTLDDAVADVKFACVGDGNLYLESKSNATLGSMEVEITGSGLVQLQIPSVNLEGNLNVVVAGSGAVALVTDAIAVGAVKTTLSGSGDIFMDTSNLYAHKLEASVYGSGVASFATPGSVEKETMTLSGPGQLLAGSIVARKSNVDVWGDGELLVQVTDKLTVSTSVWGKVGYVNEPPTDVKIKGWWFWREASSIVYPAVANKVVVYEVVTVPAKYPVYYSIETAESALSDDPDYAFVATEQASVAQLMNTSLSSVQHAATASTISHNLFYAFVGVSVVVVNVVSARSWAQRHARRHYTRLL
;
A
#
# COMPACT_ATOMS: atom_id res chain seq x y z
N MET A 1 -7.45 4.69 -48.99
CA MET A 1 -7.08 5.75 -48.03
C MET A 1 -7.73 5.37 -46.71
N ALA A 2 -7.00 4.67 -45.84
CA ALA A 2 -7.47 4.38 -44.49
C ALA A 2 -7.05 5.56 -43.61
N MET A 3 -7.99 6.13 -42.84
CA MET A 3 -7.59 7.09 -41.82
C MET A 3 -6.95 6.31 -40.68
N ALA A 4 -5.75 6.70 -40.28
CA ALA A 4 -5.29 6.36 -38.95
C ALA A 4 -6.17 7.15 -37.98
N VAL A 5 -6.88 6.45 -37.10
CA VAL A 5 -7.38 7.08 -35.88
C VAL A 5 -6.15 7.28 -35.02
N GLU A 6 -5.65 8.52 -34.96
CA GLU A 6 -4.60 8.87 -34.02
C GLU A 6 -5.17 8.65 -32.61
N ALA A 7 -4.49 7.80 -31.84
CA ALA A 7 -4.83 7.63 -30.43
C ALA A 7 -4.42 8.92 -29.71
N THR A 8 -5.39 9.80 -29.47
CA THR A 8 -5.21 10.99 -28.63
C THR A 8 -4.69 10.53 -27.27
N HIS A 9 -3.43 10.83 -26.97
CA HIS A 9 -2.82 10.46 -25.70
C HIS A 9 -3.63 11.12 -24.57
N ALA A 10 -4.14 10.31 -23.65
CA ALA A 10 -5.04 10.78 -22.60
C ALA A 10 -4.31 11.47 -21.42
N TRP A 11 -3.06 11.84 -21.63
CA TRP A 11 -2.21 12.56 -20.70
C TRP A 11 -1.36 13.56 -21.50
N THR A 12 -1.46 14.84 -21.17
CA THR A 12 -0.58 15.88 -21.70
C THR A 12 0.48 16.25 -20.66
N PHE A 13 1.73 16.35 -21.12
CA PHE A 13 2.89 16.71 -20.31
C PHE A 13 3.52 17.98 -20.88
N ASP A 14 3.19 19.14 -20.31
CA ASP A 14 3.85 20.40 -20.67
C ASP A 14 5.09 20.57 -19.79
N ALA A 15 6.27 20.33 -20.37
CA ALA A 15 7.54 20.29 -19.67
C ALA A 15 8.34 21.59 -19.88
N SER A 16 8.70 22.28 -18.79
CA SER A 16 9.61 23.42 -18.86
C SER A 16 11.00 22.99 -19.28
N GLU A 17 11.78 23.92 -19.85
CA GLU A 17 13.23 23.76 -19.85
C GLU A 17 13.82 23.93 -18.45
N VAL A 18 15.06 23.52 -18.27
CA VAL A 18 15.82 23.76 -17.03
C VAL A 18 16.18 25.25 -16.96
N ALA A 19 15.66 25.94 -15.95
CA ALA A 19 15.87 27.36 -15.74
C ALA A 19 16.00 27.68 -14.23
N PRO A 20 16.57 28.83 -13.84
CA PRO A 20 16.46 29.30 -12.46
C PRO A 20 15.00 29.45 -12.02
N PRO A 21 14.65 29.13 -10.76
CA PRO A 21 13.32 29.38 -10.23
C PRO A 21 13.01 30.89 -10.20
N GLN A 22 11.72 31.25 -10.21
CA GLN A 22 11.29 32.67 -10.17
C GLN A 22 11.64 33.33 -8.82
N ASP A 23 11.50 32.58 -7.73
CA ASP A 23 11.88 32.95 -6.37
C ASP A 23 13.02 32.07 -5.85
N ILE A 24 13.73 32.53 -4.81
CA ILE A 24 14.83 31.77 -4.19
C ILE A 24 14.24 30.65 -3.31
N VAL A 25 14.19 29.42 -3.85
CA VAL A 25 13.61 28.25 -3.17
C VAL A 25 14.48 27.76 -2.00
N GLY A 26 15.81 27.83 -2.14
CA GLY A 26 16.73 27.46 -1.06
C GLY A 26 18.18 27.25 -1.50
N GLU A 27 19.03 26.82 -0.57
CA GLU A 27 20.39 26.37 -0.87
C GLU A 27 20.36 25.14 -1.80
N HIS A 28 21.36 25.05 -2.69
CA HIS A 28 21.47 24.05 -3.76
C HIS A 28 20.26 23.91 -4.71
N GLN A 29 19.33 24.88 -4.74
CA GLN A 29 18.17 24.91 -5.64
C GLN A 29 18.24 26.12 -6.58
N SER A 30 19.35 26.24 -7.31
CA SER A 30 19.60 27.32 -8.27
C SER A 30 18.95 27.10 -9.64
N LEU A 31 18.41 25.91 -9.88
CA LEU A 31 17.72 25.47 -11.10
C LEU A 31 16.45 24.69 -10.73
N GLN A 32 15.47 24.73 -11.62
CA GLN A 32 14.29 23.88 -11.60
C GLN A 32 13.94 23.37 -13.00
N ARG A 33 13.26 22.22 -13.05
CA ARG A 33 12.50 21.72 -14.20
C ARG A 33 11.11 21.34 -13.72
N SER A 34 10.06 21.71 -14.44
CA SER A 34 8.68 21.43 -14.04
C SER A 34 7.86 20.79 -15.15
N TRP A 35 6.87 19.98 -14.79
CA TRP A 35 5.89 19.39 -15.70
C TRP A 35 4.49 19.71 -15.21
N THR A 36 3.70 20.39 -16.04
CA THR A 36 2.25 20.49 -15.86
C THR A 36 1.64 19.24 -16.46
N VAL A 37 0.90 18.46 -15.65
CA VAL A 37 0.37 17.16 -16.03
C VAL A 37 -1.16 17.24 -16.09
N SER A 38 -1.70 17.11 -17.29
CA SER A 38 -3.14 17.16 -17.57
C SER A 38 -3.66 15.81 -18.04
N SER A 39 -4.93 15.52 -17.77
CA SER A 39 -5.61 14.30 -18.21
C SER A 39 -7.13 14.45 -18.22
N PHE A 40 -7.78 13.57 -18.97
CA PHE A 40 -9.24 13.35 -18.96
C PHE A 40 -9.71 12.46 -17.80
N ALA A 41 -8.81 11.94 -16.97
CA ALA A 41 -9.11 11.05 -15.86
C ALA A 41 -8.19 11.29 -14.66
N LYS A 42 -8.53 10.72 -13.50
CA LYS A 42 -7.86 10.95 -12.23
C LYS A 42 -6.52 10.21 -12.13
N LEU A 43 -5.55 10.85 -11.49
CA LEU A 43 -4.23 10.28 -11.20
C LEU A 43 -4.32 9.26 -10.05
N GLU A 44 -4.67 8.01 -10.34
CA GLU A 44 -4.81 6.95 -9.32
C GLU A 44 -3.51 6.21 -9.02
N GLN A 45 -2.54 6.20 -9.93
CA GLN A 45 -1.27 5.47 -9.80
C GLN A 45 -0.04 6.37 -9.99
N LEU A 46 0.90 6.32 -9.06
CA LEU A 46 2.17 7.03 -9.14
C LEU A 46 3.34 6.03 -9.10
N TYR A 47 4.25 6.13 -10.07
CA TYR A 47 5.51 5.39 -10.10
C TYR A 47 6.68 6.36 -10.06
N LEU A 48 7.57 6.19 -9.09
CA LEU A 48 8.69 7.08 -8.79
C LEU A 48 10.02 6.33 -8.93
N ALA A 49 10.83 6.76 -9.89
CA ALA A 49 12.14 6.22 -10.22
C ALA A 49 13.14 7.34 -10.52
N VAL A 50 13.31 8.25 -9.56
CA VAL A 50 14.17 9.44 -9.66
C VAL A 50 15.07 9.59 -8.44
N PRO A 51 16.30 10.10 -8.60
CA PRO A 51 17.19 10.44 -7.48
C PRO A 51 16.61 11.61 -6.66
N GLY A 52 17.11 11.76 -5.43
CA GLY A 52 16.62 12.76 -4.47
C GLY A 52 15.46 12.26 -3.62
N ARG A 53 14.97 13.16 -2.77
CA ARG A 53 13.71 12.97 -2.04
C ARG A 53 12.52 13.37 -2.91
N VAL A 54 11.37 12.72 -2.70
CA VAL A 54 10.11 13.07 -3.37
C VAL A 54 9.05 13.43 -2.33
N PHE A 55 8.51 14.63 -2.38
CA PHE A 55 7.39 15.06 -1.56
C PHE A 55 6.11 15.10 -2.41
N VAL A 56 5.10 14.33 -2.03
CA VAL A 56 3.79 14.32 -2.69
C VAL A 56 2.80 15.06 -1.80
N GLU A 57 2.26 16.15 -2.33
CA GLU A 57 1.53 17.18 -1.59
C GLU A 57 0.21 17.53 -2.28
N LEU A 58 -0.78 17.94 -1.49
CA LEU A 58 -2.05 18.46 -1.99
C LEU A 58 -1.99 20.00 -1.96
N ASP A 59 -1.99 20.65 -3.12
CA ASP A 59 -2.07 22.12 -3.20
C ASP A 59 -3.00 22.60 -4.32
N PRO A 60 -4.33 22.68 -4.07
CA PRO A 60 -5.30 23.17 -5.04
C PRO A 60 -5.17 24.67 -5.34
N SER A 61 -4.31 25.42 -4.63
CA SER A 61 -4.15 26.88 -4.83
C SER A 61 -3.27 27.22 -6.03
N LEU A 62 -2.52 26.24 -6.55
CA LEU A 62 -1.69 26.36 -7.75
C LEU A 62 -2.46 26.07 -9.05
N LEU A 63 -3.74 25.67 -8.96
CA LEU A 63 -4.62 25.66 -10.13
C LEU A 63 -4.76 27.08 -10.70
N PRO A 64 -4.77 27.26 -12.04
CA PRO A 64 -5.10 28.55 -12.62
C PRO A 64 -6.51 28.94 -12.18
N VAL A 65 -6.68 30.18 -11.70
CA VAL A 65 -7.99 30.67 -11.25
C VAL A 65 -8.94 30.69 -12.43
N THR A 66 -9.82 29.70 -12.50
CA THR A 66 -10.93 29.67 -13.46
C THR A 66 -11.74 30.95 -13.27
N GLU A 67 -11.84 31.79 -14.30
CA GLU A 67 -12.70 32.96 -14.24
C GLU A 67 -14.14 32.49 -14.00
N ALA A 68 -14.69 32.81 -12.83
CA ALA A 68 -16.06 32.47 -12.50
C ALA A 68 -16.98 33.08 -13.57
N PRO A 69 -17.94 32.32 -14.13
CA PRO A 69 -18.78 32.80 -15.22
C PRO A 69 -19.46 34.09 -14.81
N LEU A 70 -19.26 35.15 -15.61
CA LEU A 70 -19.56 36.54 -15.27
C LEU A 70 -20.99 36.66 -14.72
N THR A 71 -21.09 36.77 -13.39
CA THR A 71 -22.36 36.93 -12.71
C THR A 71 -22.84 38.35 -12.98
N GLU A 72 -23.78 38.52 -13.91
CA GLU A 72 -24.39 39.82 -14.20
C GLU A 72 -24.90 40.43 -12.89
N SER A 73 -24.23 41.51 -12.46
CA SER A 73 -24.57 42.19 -11.22
C SER A 73 -25.94 42.85 -11.38
N PRO A 74 -26.89 42.64 -10.45
CA PRO A 74 -28.23 43.22 -10.57
C PRO A 74 -28.13 44.74 -10.62
N ALA A 75 -28.75 45.34 -11.64
CA ALA A 75 -28.65 46.77 -11.90
C ALA A 75 -29.11 47.60 -10.68
N THR A 76 -28.25 48.50 -10.23
CA THR A 76 -28.56 49.42 -9.12
C THR A 76 -29.52 50.50 -9.60
N GLU A 77 -30.82 50.35 -9.32
CA GLU A 77 -31.72 51.50 -9.36
C GLU A 77 -31.39 52.47 -8.22
N SER A 78 -31.53 53.77 -8.49
CA SER A 78 -31.33 54.85 -7.52
C SER A 78 -32.49 55.84 -7.58
N PRO A 79 -32.84 56.49 -6.46
CA PRO A 79 -34.24 56.79 -6.16
C PRO A 79 -34.77 58.09 -6.79
N SER A 80 -36.08 58.15 -6.98
CA SER A 80 -36.85 59.38 -7.18
C SER A 80 -37.55 59.81 -5.89
N THR A 81 -37.76 61.13 -5.74
CA THR A 81 -38.10 61.79 -4.46
C THR A 81 -39.59 62.11 -4.32
N GLU A 82 -40.16 61.93 -3.13
CA GLU A 82 -41.33 62.71 -2.69
C GLU A 82 -41.27 63.08 -1.19
N ASN A 83 -42.24 63.86 -0.71
CA ASN A 83 -42.05 64.84 0.38
C ASN A 83 -42.60 64.44 1.78
N PRO A 84 -42.10 65.05 2.89
CA PRO A 84 -42.60 64.89 4.28
C PRO A 84 -43.96 65.59 4.51
N VAL A 85 -44.74 65.43 5.62
CA VAL A 85 -44.48 65.74 7.05
C VAL A 85 -45.54 65.11 8.01
N THR A 86 -45.20 64.87 9.30
CA THR A 86 -46.10 64.79 10.51
C THR A 86 -47.10 63.59 10.63
N GLU A 87 -47.55 63.10 11.81
CA GLU A 87 -47.38 63.44 13.24
C GLU A 87 -46.90 62.23 14.14
N THR A 88 -47.19 62.23 15.45
CA THR A 88 -46.62 61.36 16.54
C THR A 88 -47.74 60.75 17.42
N PRO A 89 -47.52 60.09 18.58
CA PRO A 89 -46.49 59.12 19.04
C PRO A 89 -47.12 57.80 19.59
N GLY A 90 -46.32 56.77 19.98
CA GLY A 90 -46.91 55.56 20.60
C GLY A 90 -46.00 54.48 21.24
N VAL A 91 -45.48 54.76 22.45
CA VAL A 91 -45.05 53.77 23.49
C VAL A 91 -43.85 52.82 23.19
N VAL A 92 -43.07 52.52 24.24
CA VAL A 92 -41.91 51.59 24.26
C VAL A 92 -41.89 50.75 25.56
N SER A 93 -41.05 49.71 25.57
CA SER A 93 -40.73 48.78 26.69
C SER A 93 -41.78 47.69 26.99
N GLY A 94 -41.39 46.48 27.43
CA GLY A 94 -40.02 45.98 27.67
C GLY A 94 -39.96 44.49 28.09
N VAL A 95 -38.72 43.96 28.17
CA VAL A 95 -38.38 42.56 28.53
C VAL A 95 -38.78 42.14 29.96
N THR A 96 -39.04 40.84 30.18
CA THR A 96 -38.12 39.93 30.92
C THR A 96 -38.58 38.44 30.90
N PRO A 97 -37.71 37.44 31.17
CA PRO A 97 -37.96 36.01 30.84
C PRO A 97 -38.11 35.04 32.03
N GLY A 98 -38.56 33.81 31.74
CA GLY A 98 -38.26 32.59 32.52
C GLY A 98 -39.45 31.67 32.88
N VAL A 99 -39.22 30.33 32.90
CA VAL A 99 -39.79 29.27 33.79
C VAL A 99 -39.66 27.86 33.17
N VAL A 100 -39.22 26.89 33.97
CA VAL A 100 -39.05 25.42 33.73
C VAL A 100 -39.04 24.74 35.13
N PRO A 101 -39.41 23.45 35.40
CA PRO A 101 -40.12 22.40 34.64
C PRO A 101 -41.40 21.84 35.35
N GLY A 102 -42.02 20.76 34.82
CA GLY A 102 -43.08 19.96 35.47
C GLY A 102 -43.32 18.57 34.82
N VAL A 103 -43.88 17.59 35.54
CA VAL A 103 -44.03 16.14 35.18
C VAL A 103 -45.22 15.55 35.99
N VAL A 104 -45.90 14.39 35.80
CA VAL A 104 -45.82 13.07 35.06
C VAL A 104 -47.31 12.63 34.74
N PRO A 105 -47.78 11.35 34.51
CA PRO A 105 -47.19 10.02 34.16
C PRO A 105 -47.89 9.23 32.99
N GLY A 106 -47.36 8.04 32.65
CA GLY A 106 -48.09 6.93 31.96
C GLY A 106 -48.00 6.88 30.43
N VAL A 107 -48.07 5.72 29.72
CA VAL A 107 -48.39 4.31 30.10
C VAL A 107 -47.54 3.32 29.25
N VAL A 108 -47.30 2.09 29.75
CA VAL A 108 -46.44 0.99 29.20
C VAL A 108 -47.01 -0.37 29.73
N PRO A 109 -46.83 -1.59 29.14
CA PRO A 109 -46.46 -2.06 27.78
C PRO A 109 -47.49 -3.06 27.15
N GLY A 110 -47.14 -3.76 26.06
CA GLY A 110 -47.78 -5.01 25.59
C GLY A 110 -46.82 -5.92 24.77
N PHE A 111 -46.92 -7.25 24.87
CA PHE A 111 -46.01 -8.28 24.30
C PHE A 111 -46.69 -9.07 23.14
N VAL A 112 -46.06 -9.40 21.98
CA VAL A 112 -45.13 -10.54 21.64
C VAL A 112 -45.93 -11.90 21.49
N PRO A 113 -45.47 -13.00 20.82
CA PRO A 113 -45.33 -13.26 19.37
C PRO A 113 -46.04 -14.57 18.85
N GLY A 114 -45.87 -14.92 17.56
CA GLY A 114 -45.52 -16.31 17.17
C GLY A 114 -46.31 -17.08 16.08
N ALA A 115 -45.81 -18.31 15.84
CA ALA A 115 -46.36 -19.45 15.06
C ALA A 115 -46.00 -19.62 13.56
N VAL A 116 -45.78 -20.89 13.20
CA VAL A 116 -45.44 -21.46 11.87
C VAL A 116 -46.49 -22.53 11.54
N PRO A 117 -46.65 -22.97 10.27
CA PRO A 117 -47.09 -24.33 9.99
C PRO A 117 -46.06 -25.14 9.19
N THR A 118 -45.81 -26.38 9.64
CA THR A 118 -45.05 -27.41 8.91
C THR A 118 -45.92 -28.14 7.89
N GLY A 119 -45.35 -28.57 6.77
CA GLY A 119 -46.01 -29.48 5.83
C GLY A 119 -44.99 -30.32 5.06
N SER A 120 -44.86 -31.60 5.40
CA SER A 120 -43.89 -32.52 4.81
C SER A 120 -44.54 -33.82 4.37
N ILE A 121 -44.39 -34.19 3.09
CA ILE A 121 -44.57 -35.55 2.59
C ILE A 121 -43.36 -35.85 1.70
N ALA A 122 -42.84 -37.06 1.81
CA ALA A 122 -41.74 -37.56 1.01
C ALA A 122 -42.18 -38.83 0.27
N GLU A 123 -41.57 -39.13 -0.87
CA GLU A 123 -41.40 -40.51 -1.30
C GLU A 123 -40.16 -40.67 -2.20
N SER A 124 -39.78 -41.92 -2.46
CA SER A 124 -38.50 -42.32 -3.05
C SER A 124 -38.73 -43.36 -4.15
N GLY A 125 -37.93 -43.34 -5.21
CA GLY A 125 -38.10 -44.29 -6.32
C GLY A 125 -37.00 -44.23 -7.37
N SER A 126 -36.03 -45.15 -7.28
CA SER A 126 -35.06 -45.44 -8.34
C SER A 126 -35.58 -46.51 -9.30
N GLY A 127 -35.35 -46.39 -10.61
CA GLY A 127 -35.60 -47.49 -11.56
C GLY A 127 -35.25 -47.17 -13.01
N TRP A 128 -34.20 -47.82 -13.54
CA TRP A 128 -34.01 -47.95 -14.98
C TRP A 128 -34.81 -49.14 -15.52
N SER A 129 -35.40 -49.02 -16.71
CA SER A 129 -35.01 -49.82 -17.89
C SER A 129 -35.96 -49.59 -19.07
N ASP A 130 -35.40 -49.43 -20.26
CA ASP A 130 -35.87 -49.85 -21.59
C ASP A 130 -37.35 -49.72 -22.04
N SER A 131 -37.68 -49.53 -23.33
CA SER A 131 -37.10 -48.85 -24.52
C SER A 131 -37.95 -49.31 -25.74
N SER A 132 -37.63 -48.81 -26.95
CA SER A 132 -38.28 -49.09 -28.26
C SER A 132 -39.58 -48.31 -28.54
N LEU A 133 -39.80 -47.74 -29.75
CA LEU A 133 -38.95 -47.69 -30.96
C LEU A 133 -39.32 -46.51 -31.89
N ALA A 134 -38.40 -46.21 -32.83
CA ALA A 134 -38.50 -45.33 -34.02
C ALA A 134 -38.51 -43.80 -33.81
N GLY A 135 -37.56 -43.08 -34.45
CA GLY A 135 -37.49 -41.61 -34.40
C GLY A 135 -36.23 -40.91 -34.94
N GLU A 136 -35.54 -41.47 -35.94
CA GLU A 136 -34.36 -40.89 -36.66
C GLU A 136 -33.06 -40.61 -35.87
N THR A 137 -31.95 -40.49 -36.60
CA THR A 137 -30.58 -40.43 -36.08
C THR A 137 -30.01 -39.02 -36.19
N ILE A 138 -29.43 -38.50 -35.10
CA ILE A 138 -28.60 -37.30 -35.11
C ILE A 138 -27.25 -37.62 -34.48
N GLU A 139 -26.17 -37.46 -35.25
CA GLU A 139 -24.80 -37.56 -34.74
C GLU A 139 -24.45 -36.32 -33.91
N ILE A 140 -23.71 -36.48 -32.82
CA ILE A 140 -23.29 -35.38 -31.94
C ILE A 140 -21.84 -34.99 -32.27
N PRO A 141 -21.58 -33.80 -32.86
CA PRO A 141 -20.22 -33.32 -33.08
C PRO A 141 -19.58 -32.89 -31.75
N THR A 142 -18.29 -33.14 -31.59
CA THR A 142 -17.49 -32.49 -30.54
C THR A 142 -17.12 -31.06 -30.96
N MET A 143 -16.90 -30.20 -29.96
CA MET A 143 -16.62 -28.76 -30.07
C MET A 143 -17.75 -27.86 -30.60
N MET A 144 -18.21 -26.94 -29.75
CA MET A 144 -18.12 -25.50 -30.05
C MET A 144 -18.11 -24.72 -28.73
N LEU A 145 -17.10 -23.86 -28.55
CA LEU A 145 -17.02 -22.94 -27.41
C LEU A 145 -18.06 -21.82 -27.65
N ARG A 146 -19.14 -21.78 -26.86
CA ARG A 146 -20.26 -20.85 -27.12
C ARG A 146 -19.90 -19.43 -26.69
N LYS A 147 -19.10 -18.76 -27.52
CA LYS A 147 -18.84 -17.32 -27.47
C LYS A 147 -20.18 -16.60 -27.52
N HIS A 148 -20.58 -15.95 -26.44
CA HIS A 148 -21.77 -15.11 -26.45
C HIS A 148 -21.50 -13.94 -27.40
N HIS A 149 -22.28 -13.86 -28.47
CA HIS A 149 -22.41 -12.60 -29.22
C HIS A 149 -23.13 -11.62 -28.31
N HIS A 150 -22.37 -10.76 -27.64
CA HIS A 150 -22.87 -9.42 -27.41
C HIS A 150 -23.10 -8.79 -28.78
N ARG A 151 -24.34 -8.39 -28.98
CA ARG A 151 -24.76 -7.55 -30.09
C ARG A 151 -24.07 -6.20 -29.87
N HIS A 152 -23.28 -5.77 -30.85
CA HIS A 152 -23.06 -4.34 -31.05
C HIS A 152 -24.43 -3.79 -31.46
N ASP A 153 -25.11 -3.18 -30.50
CA ASP A 153 -25.91 -2.01 -30.82
C ASP A 153 -24.89 -0.88 -30.85
N ASP A 154 -24.53 -0.43 -32.06
CA ASP A 154 -23.65 0.72 -32.24
C ASP A 154 -24.47 1.98 -31.92
N GLU A 155 -24.63 2.24 -30.62
CA GLU A 155 -25.02 3.56 -30.14
C GLU A 155 -23.82 4.48 -30.37
N ASP A 156 -24.00 5.48 -31.24
CA ASP A 156 -23.04 6.56 -31.44
C ASP A 156 -22.95 7.38 -30.14
N GLU A 157 -22.11 6.93 -29.20
CA GLU A 157 -21.62 7.78 -28.12
C GLU A 157 -20.82 8.92 -28.78
N GLU A 158 -21.52 10.03 -29.07
CA GLU A 158 -20.89 11.35 -29.24
C GLU A 158 -20.08 11.60 -27.97
N SER A 159 -18.79 11.27 -28.05
CA SER A 159 -17.89 11.42 -26.92
C SER A 159 -17.81 12.89 -26.53
N SER A 160 -18.56 13.26 -25.49
CA SER A 160 -18.24 14.38 -24.63
C SER A 160 -16.94 14.03 -23.92
N GLN A 161 -15.83 14.15 -24.67
CA GLN A 161 -14.50 14.25 -24.08
C GLN A 161 -14.62 15.36 -23.04
N GLY A 162 -14.39 15.00 -21.77
CA GLY A 162 -14.35 15.99 -20.70
C GLY A 162 -13.30 17.05 -21.03
N GLU A 163 -13.45 18.24 -20.46
CA GLU A 163 -12.37 19.22 -20.54
C GLU A 163 -11.11 18.62 -19.89
N GLU A 164 -9.95 18.73 -20.56
CA GLU A 164 -8.72 18.12 -20.05
C GLU A 164 -8.26 18.89 -18.80
N THR A 165 -8.39 18.26 -17.63
CA THR A 165 -8.07 18.91 -16.36
C THR A 165 -6.60 18.74 -16.00
N VAL A 166 -5.99 19.79 -15.44
CA VAL A 166 -4.68 19.65 -14.78
C VAL A 166 -4.87 18.82 -13.51
N VAL A 167 -4.18 17.68 -13.42
CA VAL A 167 -4.31 16.73 -12.29
C VAL A 167 -3.11 16.76 -11.34
N ALA A 168 -1.93 17.14 -11.85
CA ALA A 168 -0.74 17.34 -11.04
C ALA A 168 0.23 18.37 -11.64
N MET A 169 1.10 18.94 -10.79
CA MET A 169 2.31 19.65 -11.21
C MET A 169 3.52 19.04 -10.53
N ILE A 170 4.51 18.65 -11.32
CA ILE A 170 5.81 18.14 -10.86
C ILE A 170 6.81 19.28 -10.91
N VAL A 171 7.61 19.46 -9.86
CA VAL A 171 8.73 20.39 -9.81
C VAL A 171 9.96 19.66 -9.26
N VAL A 172 11.01 19.57 -10.07
CA VAL A 172 12.32 19.03 -9.67
C VAL A 172 13.28 20.22 -9.55
N THR A 173 13.79 20.47 -8.35
CA THR A 173 14.76 21.53 -8.08
C THR A 173 16.15 20.96 -7.80
N GLY A 174 17.20 21.73 -8.08
CA GLY A 174 18.57 21.31 -7.86
C GLY A 174 19.61 22.33 -8.32
N ASN A 175 20.87 21.90 -8.42
CA ASN A 175 21.99 22.74 -8.86
C ASN A 175 22.71 22.24 -10.12
N SER A 176 22.18 21.22 -10.79
CA SER A 176 22.82 20.54 -11.92
C SER A 176 21.87 20.42 -13.11
N THR A 177 22.23 21.05 -14.23
CA THR A 177 21.43 21.01 -15.47
C THR A 177 21.35 19.60 -16.05
N ASP A 178 22.44 18.84 -15.97
CA ASP A 178 22.53 17.51 -16.56
C ASP A 178 21.63 16.53 -15.78
N LEU A 179 21.73 16.53 -14.44
CA LEU A 179 20.89 15.71 -13.57
C LEU A 179 19.39 16.03 -13.70
N LEU A 180 19.02 17.32 -13.82
CA LEU A 180 17.62 17.73 -14.04
C LEU A 180 17.11 17.39 -15.45
N ASN A 181 17.99 17.28 -16.45
CA ASN A 181 17.63 16.87 -17.81
C ASN A 181 17.54 15.35 -18.00
N MET A 182 18.12 14.55 -17.11
CA MET A 182 17.96 13.08 -17.10
C MET A 182 16.57 12.65 -16.63
N VAL A 183 15.80 13.51 -15.96
CA VAL A 183 14.45 13.20 -15.45
C VAL A 183 13.39 13.40 -16.55
N GLU A 184 12.41 12.50 -16.61
CA GLU A 184 11.26 12.56 -17.51
C GLU A 184 9.96 12.10 -16.83
N ALA A 185 8.84 12.72 -17.20
CA ALA A 185 7.50 12.34 -16.77
C ALA A 185 6.71 11.78 -17.96
N THR A 186 6.16 10.58 -17.81
CA THR A 186 5.48 9.82 -18.88
C THR A 186 4.21 9.12 -18.36
N PRO A 187 3.28 8.68 -19.23
CA PRO A 187 2.15 7.85 -18.81
C PRO A 187 2.64 6.48 -18.33
N LEU A 188 2.19 6.02 -17.17
CA LEU A 188 2.57 4.72 -16.59
C LEU A 188 2.17 3.52 -17.47
N HIS A 189 1.12 3.69 -18.29
CA HIS A 189 0.71 2.70 -19.28
C HIS A 189 0.23 3.42 -20.57
N PRO A 190 0.77 3.11 -21.77
CA PRO A 190 0.35 3.75 -23.03
C PRO A 190 -1.12 3.54 -23.48
N ARG A 191 -1.96 2.93 -22.62
CA ARG A 191 -3.38 2.61 -22.88
C ARG A 191 -4.27 2.74 -21.63
N ARG A 192 -3.79 3.38 -20.56
CA ARG A 192 -4.61 3.66 -19.37
C ARG A 192 -4.43 5.11 -18.95
N ASN A 193 -5.52 5.70 -18.49
CA ASN A 193 -5.61 7.14 -18.26
C ASN A 193 -5.45 7.45 -16.76
N ASP A 194 -4.84 6.55 -15.99
CA ASP A 194 -4.93 6.50 -14.53
C ASP A 194 -3.57 6.49 -13.81
N GLY A 195 -2.45 6.66 -14.52
CA GLY A 195 -1.14 6.57 -13.90
C GLY A 195 -0.04 7.43 -14.51
N LEU A 196 0.75 8.04 -13.62
CA LEU A 196 1.95 8.82 -13.88
C LEU A 196 3.21 8.01 -13.55
N LYS A 197 4.20 8.07 -14.44
CA LYS A 197 5.57 7.59 -14.22
C LYS A 197 6.51 8.81 -14.22
N LEU A 198 7.24 9.01 -13.14
CA LEU A 198 8.35 9.97 -13.08
C LEU A 198 9.63 9.16 -12.93
N HIS A 199 10.50 9.19 -13.94
CA HIS A 199 11.66 8.30 -14.03
C HIS A 199 12.89 8.98 -14.65
N LEU A 200 13.99 8.25 -14.72
CA LEU A 200 15.14 8.62 -15.54
C LEU A 200 14.92 8.16 -16.99
N LYS A 201 15.33 9.00 -17.94
CA LYS A 201 15.34 8.69 -19.37
C LYS A 201 16.18 7.45 -19.66
N ASN A 202 15.74 6.67 -20.63
CA ASN A 202 16.45 5.48 -21.08
C ASN A 202 17.59 5.85 -22.05
N GLU A 203 18.64 6.51 -21.56
CA GLU A 203 19.79 6.98 -22.35
C GLU A 203 21.12 6.86 -21.57
N ASP A 204 22.22 6.73 -22.32
CA ASP A 204 23.60 6.78 -21.78
C ASP A 204 23.91 8.20 -21.26
N ALA A 205 23.94 8.39 -19.94
CA ALA A 205 24.14 9.71 -19.33
C ALA A 205 24.84 9.66 -17.96
N TYR A 206 25.34 10.81 -17.52
CA TYR A 206 25.92 11.01 -16.19
C TYR A 206 25.41 12.32 -15.61
N GLY A 207 24.97 12.30 -14.35
CA GLY A 207 24.50 13.47 -13.64
C GLY A 207 24.97 13.47 -12.20
N GLU A 208 25.58 14.57 -11.77
CA GLU A 208 25.93 14.82 -10.37
C GLU A 208 25.34 16.14 -9.88
N GLY A 209 24.86 16.17 -8.64
CA GLY A 209 24.28 17.36 -8.03
C GLY A 209 23.34 17.08 -6.86
N TYR A 210 22.85 18.15 -6.27
CA TYR A 210 21.76 18.12 -5.31
C TYR A 210 20.41 18.15 -6.03
N VAL A 211 19.46 17.33 -5.57
CA VAL A 211 18.13 17.24 -6.17
C VAL A 211 17.02 17.03 -5.12
N LEU A 212 15.88 17.69 -5.34
CA LEU A 212 14.61 17.54 -4.61
C LEU A 212 13.47 17.47 -5.63
N THR A 213 12.53 16.55 -5.43
CA THR A 213 11.31 16.44 -6.23
C THR A 213 10.09 16.78 -5.39
N GLN A 214 9.18 17.58 -5.95
CA GLN A 214 7.90 17.95 -5.37
C GLN A 214 6.79 17.66 -6.39
N ILE A 215 5.73 16.97 -5.96
CA ILE A 215 4.59 16.61 -6.80
C ILE A 215 3.34 17.12 -6.12
N TYR A 216 2.74 18.17 -6.69
CA TYR A 216 1.49 18.74 -6.22
C TYR A 216 0.33 18.07 -6.94
N LEU A 217 -0.60 17.50 -6.18
CA LEU A 217 -1.90 17.05 -6.64
C LEU A 217 -2.93 18.16 -6.40
N PHE A 218 -3.93 18.26 -7.27
CA PHE A 218 -4.96 19.29 -7.18
C PHE A 218 -6.29 18.80 -6.61
N ASP A 219 -6.60 17.52 -6.82
CA ASP A 219 -7.72 16.82 -6.20
C ASP A 219 -7.24 16.04 -4.94
N LYS A 220 -8.15 15.89 -3.97
CA LYS A 220 -7.87 15.12 -2.75
C LYS A 220 -7.99 13.61 -2.98
N ASN A 221 -7.27 12.84 -2.18
CA ASN A 221 -7.45 11.40 -1.98
C ASN A 221 -7.41 10.58 -3.29
N LEU A 222 -6.56 10.99 -4.25
CA LEU A 222 -6.49 10.37 -5.57
C LEU A 222 -5.70 9.06 -5.62
N LEU A 223 -4.58 8.98 -4.90
CA LEU A 223 -3.62 7.89 -5.12
C LEU A 223 -4.10 6.58 -4.49
N ARG A 224 -4.53 5.65 -5.34
CA ARG A 224 -4.77 4.24 -5.01
C ARG A 224 -3.48 3.41 -5.05
N ARG A 225 -2.48 3.82 -5.83
CA ARG A 225 -1.20 3.11 -5.95
C ARG A 225 0.01 4.03 -5.92
N VAL A 226 0.98 3.73 -5.06
CA VAL A 226 2.30 4.36 -5.07
C VAL A 226 3.36 3.28 -5.16
N THR A 227 4.17 3.34 -6.21
CA THR A 227 5.35 2.48 -6.43
C THR A 227 6.61 3.34 -6.39
N THR A 228 7.58 2.95 -5.58
CA THR A 228 8.90 3.58 -5.53
C THR A 228 9.96 2.56 -5.93
N THR A 229 10.89 2.97 -6.78
CA THR A 229 12.01 2.14 -7.25
C THR A 229 13.27 3.00 -7.26
N PHE A 230 14.29 2.63 -6.49
CA PHE A 230 15.60 3.34 -6.36
C PHE A 230 15.57 4.84 -5.97
N SER A 231 14.40 5.44 -5.77
CA SER A 231 14.27 6.80 -5.24
C SER A 231 14.88 6.92 -3.85
N GLY A 232 15.20 8.15 -3.42
CA GLY A 232 15.47 8.43 -2.01
C GLY A 232 14.20 8.35 -1.16
N ASP A 233 14.16 9.14 -0.09
CA ASP A 233 12.97 9.21 0.78
C ASP A 233 11.76 9.80 0.03
N VAL A 234 10.67 9.04 -0.05
CA VAL A 234 9.38 9.47 -0.57
C VAL A 234 8.43 9.75 0.59
N VAL A 235 7.87 10.95 0.62
CA VAL A 235 6.96 11.42 1.68
C VAL A 235 5.60 11.72 1.06
N LEU A 236 4.60 10.92 1.41
CA LEU A 236 3.20 11.14 1.11
C LEU A 236 2.57 11.92 2.25
N THR A 237 2.09 13.12 1.96
CA THR A 237 1.45 13.98 2.98
C THR A 237 -0.07 13.70 3.09
N ASP A 238 -0.70 14.26 4.12
CA ASP A 238 -2.12 14.03 4.41
C ASP A 238 -3.01 14.49 3.23
N ASN A 239 -4.04 13.70 2.92
CA ASN A 239 -5.01 13.90 1.82
C ASN A 239 -4.50 13.63 0.37
N VAL A 240 -3.33 13.01 0.14
CA VAL A 240 -2.90 12.62 -1.23
C VAL A 240 -3.34 11.19 -1.62
N VAL A 241 -3.40 10.28 -0.64
CA VAL A 241 -3.78 8.86 -0.81
C VAL A 241 -5.29 8.69 -0.68
N THR A 242 -5.88 7.80 -1.47
CA THR A 242 -7.27 7.36 -1.27
C THR A 242 -7.39 6.63 0.07
N LEU A 243 -7.99 7.26 1.08
CA LEU A 243 -8.24 6.64 2.40
C LEU A 243 -9.72 6.51 2.76
N ASP A 244 -10.64 7.16 2.04
CA ASP A 244 -12.08 7.15 2.34
C ASP A 244 -12.89 6.70 1.11
N ASP A 245 -12.74 5.42 0.75
CA ASP A 245 -13.46 4.75 -0.33
C ASP A 245 -13.53 3.25 0.00
N ALA A 246 -14.66 2.81 0.55
CA ALA A 246 -14.86 1.44 1.07
C ALA A 246 -14.70 0.32 0.01
N VAL A 247 -14.66 0.65 -1.29
CA VAL A 247 -14.40 -0.33 -2.37
C VAL A 247 -13.01 -0.17 -3.01
N ALA A 248 -12.15 0.70 -2.47
CA ALA A 248 -10.79 0.89 -2.97
C ALA A 248 -9.82 -0.21 -2.53
N ASP A 249 -9.03 -0.71 -3.49
CA ASP A 249 -7.79 -1.45 -3.22
C ASP A 249 -6.60 -0.48 -3.26
N VAL A 250 -5.97 -0.22 -2.11
CA VAL A 250 -4.81 0.69 -1.99
C VAL A 250 -3.52 -0.11 -1.93
N LYS A 251 -2.52 0.25 -2.74
CA LYS A 251 -1.20 -0.41 -2.75
C LYS A 251 -0.03 0.55 -2.60
N PHE A 252 0.85 0.23 -1.66
CA PHE A 252 2.20 0.75 -1.56
C PHE A 252 3.21 -0.32 -1.97
N ALA A 253 4.18 0.02 -2.81
CA ALA A 253 5.26 -0.87 -3.22
C ALA A 253 6.59 -0.12 -3.21
N CYS A 254 7.62 -0.67 -2.55
CA CYS A 254 8.94 -0.06 -2.42
C CYS A 254 10.04 -1.04 -2.85
N VAL A 255 10.87 -0.64 -3.81
CA VAL A 255 11.88 -1.49 -4.45
C VAL A 255 13.26 -0.84 -4.36
N GLY A 256 14.22 -1.58 -3.79
CA GLY A 256 15.55 -1.08 -3.47
C GLY A 256 15.69 -0.64 -2.01
N ASP A 257 16.45 0.43 -1.79
CA ASP A 257 16.87 0.97 -0.50
C ASP A 257 16.21 2.30 -0.10
N GLY A 258 15.44 2.90 -1.01
CA GLY A 258 14.59 4.06 -0.73
C GLY A 258 13.54 3.82 0.35
N ASN A 259 13.07 4.89 0.98
CA ASN A 259 12.09 4.83 2.07
C ASN A 259 10.75 5.45 1.63
N LEU A 260 9.63 4.99 2.18
CA LEU A 260 8.31 5.53 1.94
C LEU A 260 7.61 5.85 3.26
N TYR A 261 7.23 7.11 3.43
CA TYR A 261 6.52 7.62 4.61
C TYR A 261 5.12 8.05 4.21
N LEU A 262 4.11 7.64 4.98
CA LEU A 262 2.77 8.22 4.96
C LEU A 262 2.42 8.68 6.37
N GLU A 263 2.07 9.95 6.53
CA GLU A 263 1.46 10.48 7.75
C GLU A 263 0.11 11.10 7.38
N SER A 264 -0.98 10.41 7.71
CA SER A 264 -2.33 10.95 7.55
C SER A 264 -2.97 11.26 8.91
N LYS A 265 -3.85 12.26 8.91
CA LYS A 265 -4.70 12.63 10.05
C LYS A 265 -6.13 12.09 9.89
N SER A 266 -6.40 11.41 8.78
CA SER A 266 -7.69 10.81 8.43
C SER A 266 -7.66 9.30 8.71
N ASN A 267 -8.80 8.76 9.11
CA ASN A 267 -8.98 7.30 9.20
C ASN A 267 -9.02 6.68 7.80
N ALA A 268 -8.57 5.45 7.66
CA ALA A 268 -8.77 4.66 6.45
C ALA A 268 -10.03 3.80 6.54
N THR A 269 -10.93 3.92 5.57
CA THR A 269 -12.05 3.00 5.30
C THR A 269 -11.93 2.55 3.84
N LEU A 270 -11.51 1.29 3.61
CA LEU A 270 -11.12 0.79 2.29
C LEU A 270 -11.61 -0.64 2.02
N GLY A 271 -11.55 -1.06 0.75
CA GLY A 271 -11.79 -2.44 0.35
C GLY A 271 -10.62 -3.35 0.72
N SER A 272 -9.40 -2.97 0.37
CA SER A 272 -8.18 -3.64 0.84
C SER A 272 -6.96 -2.72 0.88
N MET A 273 -5.92 -3.15 1.61
CA MET A 273 -4.63 -2.47 1.65
C MET A 273 -3.49 -3.48 1.45
N GLU A 274 -2.58 -3.17 0.52
CA GLU A 274 -1.37 -3.95 0.26
C GLU A 274 -0.11 -3.09 0.47
N VAL A 275 0.87 -3.64 1.20
CA VAL A 275 2.19 -3.04 1.42
C VAL A 275 3.26 -4.05 1.02
N GLU A 276 4.11 -3.69 0.06
CA GLU A 276 5.15 -4.57 -0.47
C GLU A 276 6.54 -3.90 -0.44
N ILE A 277 7.54 -4.60 0.10
CA ILE A 277 8.95 -4.20 0.02
C ILE A 277 9.75 -5.30 -0.68
N THR A 278 10.57 -4.93 -1.66
CA THR A 278 11.62 -5.79 -2.24
C THR A 278 12.96 -5.05 -2.20
N GLY A 279 13.78 -5.31 -1.18
CA GLY A 279 15.06 -4.64 -0.98
C GLY A 279 15.43 -4.43 0.49
N SER A 280 15.93 -3.24 0.82
CA SER A 280 16.39 -2.83 2.15
C SER A 280 15.73 -1.56 2.71
N GLY A 281 14.80 -0.96 1.97
CA GLY A 281 14.06 0.25 2.37
C GLY A 281 13.06 0.06 3.52
N LEU A 282 12.61 1.19 4.08
CA LEU A 282 11.53 1.27 5.08
C LEU A 282 10.21 1.71 4.42
N VAL A 283 9.08 1.09 4.80
CA VAL A 283 7.74 1.68 4.62
C VAL A 283 7.13 1.96 5.99
N GLN A 284 6.92 3.22 6.32
CA GLN A 284 6.31 3.68 7.58
C GLN A 284 4.95 4.34 7.30
N LEU A 285 3.88 3.69 7.73
CA LEU A 285 2.50 4.19 7.59
C LEU A 285 1.94 4.57 8.95
N GLN A 286 1.66 5.86 9.16
CA GLN A 286 0.98 6.40 10.33
C GLN A 286 -0.45 6.79 9.94
N ILE A 287 -1.44 6.06 10.44
CA ILE A 287 -2.87 6.26 10.13
C ILE A 287 -3.69 6.03 11.42
N PRO A 288 -4.48 7.00 11.92
CA PRO A 288 -5.13 6.89 13.23
C PRO A 288 -6.01 5.63 13.39
N SER A 289 -6.79 5.24 12.40
CA SER A 289 -7.38 3.89 12.38
C SER A 289 -7.57 3.36 10.97
N VAL A 290 -7.58 2.03 10.84
CA VAL A 290 -7.66 1.31 9.56
C VAL A 290 -8.80 0.30 9.61
N ASN A 291 -9.84 0.55 8.82
CA ASN A 291 -11.03 -0.28 8.66
C ASN A 291 -11.09 -0.82 7.23
N LEU A 292 -11.06 -2.15 7.06
CA LEU A 292 -10.95 -2.80 5.75
C LEU A 292 -12.02 -3.88 5.57
N GLU A 293 -12.84 -3.79 4.52
CA GLU A 293 -13.86 -4.81 4.23
C GLU A 293 -13.22 -6.18 3.89
N GLY A 294 -12.10 -6.15 3.17
CA GLY A 294 -11.37 -7.32 2.70
C GLY A 294 -10.16 -7.67 3.55
N ASN A 295 -8.97 -7.29 3.08
CA ASN A 295 -7.69 -7.81 3.61
C ASN A 295 -6.65 -6.71 3.79
N LEU A 296 -5.77 -6.90 4.77
CA LEU A 296 -4.46 -6.25 4.88
C LEU A 296 -3.38 -7.25 4.47
N ASN A 297 -2.66 -7.01 3.37
CA ASN A 297 -1.54 -7.85 2.93
C ASN A 297 -0.21 -7.10 3.06
N VAL A 298 0.72 -7.63 3.87
CA VAL A 298 2.05 -7.04 4.07
C VAL A 298 3.13 -8.03 3.63
N VAL A 299 3.99 -7.62 2.70
CA VAL A 299 5.03 -8.47 2.11
C VAL A 299 6.39 -7.77 2.24
N VAL A 300 7.39 -8.47 2.78
CA VAL A 300 8.77 -8.01 2.87
C VAL A 300 9.69 -9.07 2.29
N ALA A 301 10.40 -8.75 1.21
CA ALA A 301 11.40 -9.60 0.58
C ALA A 301 12.77 -8.90 0.64
N GLY A 302 13.73 -9.51 1.35
CA GLY A 302 15.06 -8.94 1.58
C GLY A 302 15.31 -8.54 3.03
N SER A 303 15.79 -7.31 3.23
CA SER A 303 16.27 -6.78 4.52
C SER A 303 15.58 -5.48 4.97
N GLY A 304 14.58 -5.00 4.23
CA GLY A 304 13.81 -3.80 4.57
C GLY A 304 12.77 -4.02 5.66
N ALA A 305 12.07 -2.97 6.08
CA ALA A 305 11.10 -3.04 7.17
C ALA A 305 9.75 -2.40 6.83
N VAL A 306 8.64 -3.02 7.23
CA VAL A 306 7.32 -2.37 7.23
C VAL A 306 6.94 -2.05 8.67
N ALA A 307 6.58 -0.80 8.93
CA ALA A 307 5.97 -0.35 10.17
C ALA A 307 4.58 0.25 9.87
N LEU A 308 3.53 -0.43 10.33
CA LEU A 308 2.17 0.09 10.35
C LEU A 308 1.86 0.54 11.78
N VAL A 309 1.60 1.83 11.96
CA VAL A 309 1.40 2.48 13.27
C VAL A 309 0.02 3.14 13.28
N THR A 310 -0.84 2.71 14.22
CA THR A 310 -2.28 3.07 14.27
C THR A 310 -2.81 3.09 15.71
N ASP A 311 -4.02 3.60 15.95
CA ASP A 311 -4.75 3.34 17.21
C ASP A 311 -5.62 2.08 17.12
N ALA A 312 -6.22 1.80 15.96
CA ALA A 312 -7.07 0.62 15.77
C ALA A 312 -7.01 0.03 14.36
N ILE A 313 -7.06 -1.31 14.26
CA ILE A 313 -7.21 -2.06 13.02
C ILE A 313 -8.44 -2.97 13.10
N ALA A 314 -9.38 -2.82 12.15
CA ALA A 314 -10.52 -3.70 11.95
C ALA A 314 -10.50 -4.23 10.50
N VAL A 315 -10.44 -5.54 10.30
CA VAL A 315 -10.23 -6.12 8.96
C VAL A 315 -10.75 -7.56 8.83
N GLY A 316 -11.24 -7.94 7.65
CA GLY A 316 -11.65 -9.32 7.36
C GLY A 316 -10.51 -10.34 7.62
N ALA A 317 -9.34 -10.13 7.01
CA ALA A 317 -8.12 -10.88 7.33
C ALA A 317 -6.83 -10.05 7.27
N VAL A 318 -5.93 -10.27 8.23
CA VAL A 318 -4.53 -9.83 8.15
C VAL A 318 -3.70 -10.96 7.55
N LYS A 319 -2.84 -10.63 6.60
CA LYS A 319 -1.82 -11.52 6.05
C LYS A 319 -0.45 -10.84 6.03
N THR A 320 0.55 -11.47 6.61
CA THR A 320 1.95 -11.01 6.54
C THR A 320 2.86 -12.09 5.96
N THR A 321 3.86 -11.69 5.18
CA THR A 321 4.85 -12.61 4.59
C THR A 321 6.22 -11.93 4.53
N LEU A 322 7.10 -12.36 5.42
CA LEU A 322 8.49 -11.93 5.53
C LEU A 322 9.42 -13.01 4.96
N SER A 323 10.31 -12.63 4.04
CA SER A 323 11.24 -13.52 3.35
C SER A 323 12.64 -12.89 3.28
N GLY A 324 13.48 -13.14 4.29
CA GLY A 324 14.85 -12.66 4.38
C GLY A 324 15.27 -12.35 5.83
N SER A 325 15.86 -11.18 6.02
CA SER A 325 16.32 -10.65 7.32
C SER A 325 15.72 -9.29 7.68
N GLY A 326 14.72 -8.83 6.92
CA GLY A 326 13.96 -7.62 7.20
C GLY A 326 12.88 -7.84 8.26
N ASP A 327 12.06 -6.83 8.55
CA ASP A 327 11.11 -6.87 9.67
C ASP A 327 9.69 -6.42 9.29
N ILE A 328 8.69 -6.88 10.05
CA ILE A 328 7.30 -6.44 9.97
C ILE A 328 6.81 -6.09 11.38
N PHE A 329 6.52 -4.81 11.60
CA PHE A 329 5.95 -4.28 12.84
C PHE A 329 4.50 -3.87 12.59
N MET A 330 3.58 -4.52 13.31
CA MET A 330 2.18 -4.14 13.37
C MET A 330 1.92 -3.55 14.76
N ASP A 331 2.01 -2.23 14.83
CA ASP A 331 1.85 -1.43 16.04
C ASP A 331 0.49 -0.73 16.02
N THR A 332 -0.37 -1.13 16.96
CA THR A 332 -1.71 -0.59 17.10
C THR A 332 -2.06 -0.41 18.59
N SER A 333 -3.24 0.11 18.93
CA SER A 333 -3.78 -0.02 20.30
C SER A 333 -4.91 -1.07 20.41
N ASN A 334 -5.49 -1.52 19.29
CA ASN A 334 -6.48 -2.60 19.26
C ASN A 334 -6.57 -3.27 17.87
N LEU A 335 -6.38 -4.60 17.80
CA LEU A 335 -6.55 -5.37 16.54
C LEU A 335 -7.75 -6.33 16.61
N TYR A 336 -8.69 -6.15 15.68
CA TYR A 336 -9.80 -7.06 15.43
C TYR A 336 -9.74 -7.62 14.00
N ALA A 337 -9.67 -8.94 13.87
CA ALA A 337 -9.82 -9.62 12.58
C ALA A 337 -10.46 -11.00 12.72
N HIS A 338 -11.19 -11.49 11.71
CA HIS A 338 -11.63 -12.89 11.73
C HIS A 338 -10.43 -13.85 11.60
N LYS A 339 -9.41 -13.43 10.84
CA LYS A 339 -8.29 -14.29 10.44
C LYS A 339 -6.95 -13.55 10.46
N LEU A 340 -5.92 -14.23 10.97
CA LEU A 340 -4.51 -13.80 10.88
C LEU A 340 -3.67 -14.89 10.21
N GLU A 341 -2.92 -14.56 9.16
CA GLU A 341 -1.93 -15.46 8.57
C GLU A 341 -0.56 -14.80 8.51
N ALA A 342 0.37 -15.19 9.38
CA ALA A 342 1.73 -14.67 9.39
C ALA A 342 2.73 -15.74 8.97
N SER A 343 3.67 -15.38 8.09
CA SER A 343 4.72 -16.27 7.61
C SER A 343 6.09 -15.59 7.63
N VAL A 344 7.07 -16.21 8.28
CA VAL A 344 8.46 -15.75 8.37
C VAL A 344 9.39 -16.82 7.80
N TYR A 345 10.13 -16.47 6.75
CA TYR A 345 11.14 -17.30 6.11
C TYR A 345 12.50 -16.60 6.21
N GLY A 346 13.44 -17.17 6.97
CA GLY A 346 14.75 -16.55 7.23
C GLY A 346 14.96 -16.15 8.70
N SER A 347 15.60 -15.00 8.93
CA SER A 347 16.12 -14.57 10.24
C SER A 347 15.48 -13.30 10.82
N GLY A 348 14.60 -12.64 10.06
CA GLY A 348 13.92 -11.41 10.49
C GLY A 348 12.80 -11.61 11.52
N VAL A 349 12.16 -10.51 11.93
CA VAL A 349 11.10 -10.47 12.95
C VAL A 349 9.76 -10.04 12.35
N ALA A 350 8.70 -10.82 12.60
CA ALA A 350 7.32 -10.35 12.50
C ALA A 350 6.74 -10.16 13.91
N SER A 351 6.36 -8.93 14.26
CA SER A 351 5.89 -8.55 15.60
C SER A 351 4.48 -7.94 15.54
N PHE A 352 3.55 -8.58 16.25
CA PHE A 352 2.22 -8.06 16.53
C PHE A 352 2.21 -7.66 18.01
N ALA A 353 2.69 -6.44 18.30
CA ALA A 353 2.97 -6.01 19.67
C ALA A 353 1.70 -5.87 20.51
N THR A 354 0.59 -5.52 19.86
CA THR A 354 -0.64 -5.02 20.49
C THR A 354 -1.62 -6.11 20.93
N PRO A 355 -2.35 -5.90 22.05
CA PRO A 355 -3.57 -6.64 22.35
C PRO A 355 -4.56 -6.69 21.18
N GLY A 356 -4.94 -7.90 20.77
CA GLY A 356 -5.94 -8.12 19.73
C GLY A 356 -6.67 -9.44 19.90
N SER A 357 -7.62 -9.73 19.02
CA SER A 357 -8.32 -11.03 19.02
C SER A 357 -8.69 -11.50 17.63
N VAL A 358 -8.60 -12.83 17.41
CA VAL A 358 -8.96 -13.47 16.13
C VAL A 358 -9.67 -14.81 16.33
N GLU A 359 -10.55 -15.17 15.40
CA GLU A 359 -11.19 -16.50 15.43
C GLU A 359 -10.21 -17.60 15.04
N LYS A 360 -9.38 -17.35 14.02
CA LYS A 360 -8.39 -18.30 13.53
C LYS A 360 -7.08 -17.62 13.15
N GLU A 361 -5.97 -18.14 13.66
CA GLU A 361 -4.64 -17.85 13.12
C GLU A 361 -4.02 -19.05 12.36
N THR A 362 -3.16 -18.74 11.40
CA THR A 362 -2.25 -19.69 10.74
C THR A 362 -0.84 -19.10 10.77
N MET A 363 0.10 -19.72 11.48
CA MET A 363 1.44 -19.16 11.71
C MET A 363 2.53 -20.05 11.13
N THR A 364 3.40 -19.53 10.27
CA THR A 364 4.53 -20.29 9.69
C THR A 364 5.85 -19.63 10.04
N LEU A 365 6.79 -20.38 10.61
CA LEU A 365 8.16 -19.92 10.86
C LEU A 365 9.16 -20.93 10.29
N SER A 366 10.06 -20.46 9.43
CA SER A 366 11.03 -21.28 8.70
C SER A 366 12.41 -20.63 8.70
N GLY A 367 13.20 -20.91 9.73
CA GLY A 367 14.52 -20.36 9.97
C GLY A 367 14.76 -19.99 11.45
N PRO A 368 15.82 -19.23 11.75
CA PRO A 368 16.14 -18.73 13.09
C PRO A 368 15.37 -17.46 13.50
N GLY A 369 14.53 -16.89 12.60
CA GLY A 369 13.77 -15.66 12.86
C GLY A 369 12.69 -15.76 13.94
N GLN A 370 11.93 -14.68 14.10
CA GLN A 370 10.95 -14.55 15.18
C GLN A 370 9.55 -14.23 14.64
N LEU A 371 8.51 -14.88 15.21
CA LEU A 371 7.10 -14.61 14.93
C LEU A 371 6.39 -14.40 16.28
N LEU A 372 6.20 -13.14 16.65
CA LEU A 372 5.73 -12.70 17.95
C LEU A 372 4.27 -12.26 17.85
N ALA A 373 3.35 -13.20 18.07
CA ALA A 373 1.90 -12.98 18.07
C ALA A 373 1.26 -13.24 19.46
N GLY A 374 2.06 -13.26 20.53
CA GLY A 374 1.58 -13.53 21.89
C GLY A 374 0.58 -12.49 22.43
N SER A 375 0.51 -11.29 21.86
CA SER A 375 -0.50 -10.30 22.21
C SER A 375 -1.86 -10.52 21.52
N ILE A 376 -1.95 -11.41 20.53
CA ILE A 376 -3.17 -11.70 19.78
C ILE A 376 -3.87 -12.92 20.37
N VAL A 377 -5.08 -12.73 20.91
CA VAL A 377 -5.90 -13.79 21.51
C VAL A 377 -6.63 -14.55 20.41
N ALA A 378 -6.04 -15.65 19.94
CA ALA A 378 -6.67 -16.56 19.00
C ALA A 378 -7.62 -17.53 19.71
N ARG A 379 -8.76 -17.86 19.07
CA ARG A 379 -9.51 -19.06 19.46
C ARG A 379 -8.82 -20.33 18.97
N LYS A 380 -8.45 -20.38 17.69
CA LYS A 380 -7.87 -21.56 17.05
C LYS A 380 -6.60 -21.21 16.28
N SER A 381 -5.56 -22.01 16.48
CA SER A 381 -4.25 -21.81 15.88
C SER A 381 -3.79 -23.04 15.12
N ASN A 382 -3.22 -22.86 13.93
CA ASN A 382 -2.40 -23.86 13.26
C ASN A 382 -1.02 -23.29 12.98
N VAL A 383 -0.02 -23.78 13.70
CA VAL A 383 1.37 -23.35 13.64
C VAL A 383 2.22 -24.42 12.92
N ASP A 384 3.10 -24.00 12.03
CA ASP A 384 4.03 -24.87 11.30
C ASP A 384 5.49 -24.32 11.43
N VAL A 385 6.34 -25.00 12.21
CA VAL A 385 7.71 -24.53 12.55
C VAL A 385 8.84 -25.40 11.96
N TRP A 386 9.76 -24.74 11.25
CA TRP A 386 10.85 -25.32 10.46
C TRP A 386 12.19 -24.63 10.73
N GLY A 387 12.73 -24.82 11.93
CA GLY A 387 14.00 -24.22 12.34
C GLY A 387 14.20 -24.29 13.84
N ASP A 388 14.99 -23.37 14.37
CA ASP A 388 15.34 -23.17 15.77
C ASP A 388 14.86 -21.82 16.33
N GLY A 389 14.25 -20.97 15.48
CA GLY A 389 13.68 -19.66 15.82
C GLY A 389 12.58 -19.68 16.88
N GLU A 390 11.99 -18.51 17.15
CA GLU A 390 11.04 -18.31 18.25
C GLU A 390 9.65 -17.89 17.75
N LEU A 391 8.63 -18.61 18.18
CA LEU A 391 7.24 -18.32 17.86
C LEU A 391 6.42 -18.27 19.15
N LEU A 392 5.73 -17.15 19.38
CA LEU A 392 4.84 -16.92 20.52
C LEU A 392 3.40 -16.66 20.05
N VAL A 393 2.42 -17.26 20.73
CA VAL A 393 0.97 -17.14 20.45
C VAL A 393 0.16 -17.13 21.75
N GLN A 394 -1.07 -16.61 21.73
CA GLN A 394 -2.06 -16.81 22.79
C GLN A 394 -3.29 -17.53 22.24
N VAL A 395 -3.57 -18.75 22.71
CA VAL A 395 -4.61 -19.61 22.12
C VAL A 395 -5.50 -20.22 23.19
N THR A 396 -6.82 -20.07 23.04
CA THR A 396 -7.79 -20.45 24.10
C THR A 396 -8.45 -21.83 23.88
N ASP A 397 -8.96 -22.11 22.69
CA ASP A 397 -9.72 -23.32 22.35
C ASP A 397 -8.78 -24.41 21.81
N LYS A 398 -8.12 -24.19 20.67
CA LYS A 398 -7.32 -25.25 20.01
C LYS A 398 -6.01 -24.75 19.42
N LEU A 399 -4.89 -25.20 19.98
CA LEU A 399 -3.55 -25.03 19.41
C LEU A 399 -3.15 -26.31 18.64
N THR A 400 -2.88 -26.16 17.35
CA THR A 400 -2.35 -27.25 16.51
C THR A 400 -0.94 -26.89 16.05
N VAL A 401 0.06 -27.74 16.29
CA VAL A 401 1.48 -27.43 15.98
C VAL A 401 2.10 -28.55 15.16
N SER A 402 2.46 -28.30 13.91
CA SER A 402 3.43 -29.16 13.20
C SER A 402 4.83 -28.60 13.43
N THR A 403 5.79 -29.49 13.69
CA THR A 403 7.21 -29.10 13.76
C THR A 403 8.08 -30.10 13.04
N SER A 404 9.21 -29.63 12.52
CA SER A 404 10.36 -30.47 12.21
C SER A 404 11.36 -30.49 13.37
N VAL A 405 12.64 -30.78 13.09
CA VAL A 405 13.61 -31.36 14.06
C VAL A 405 13.71 -30.58 15.39
N TRP A 406 13.89 -29.25 15.33
CA TRP A 406 14.18 -28.41 16.50
C TRP A 406 13.13 -27.34 16.83
N GLY A 407 12.07 -27.21 16.02
CA GLY A 407 11.08 -26.14 16.16
C GLY A 407 10.35 -26.16 17.50
N LYS A 408 9.99 -24.97 17.99
CA LYS A 408 9.41 -24.74 19.33
C LYS A 408 8.33 -23.65 19.26
N VAL A 409 7.30 -23.76 20.10
CA VAL A 409 6.17 -22.82 20.18
C VAL A 409 5.90 -22.49 21.64
N GLY A 410 6.03 -21.21 22.01
CA GLY A 410 5.60 -20.72 23.30
C GLY A 410 4.14 -20.30 23.25
N TYR A 411 3.32 -20.76 24.20
CA TYR A 411 2.03 -20.11 24.48
C TYR A 411 2.18 -19.16 25.67
N VAL A 412 1.58 -17.98 25.60
CA VAL A 412 1.53 -17.03 26.73
C VAL A 412 0.19 -17.14 27.46
N ASN A 413 0.15 -16.67 28.71
CA ASN A 413 -1.04 -16.68 29.57
C ASN A 413 -1.57 -18.11 29.84
N GLU A 414 -2.88 -18.32 29.90
CA GLU A 414 -3.48 -19.62 30.22
C GLU A 414 -3.23 -20.68 29.13
N PRO A 415 -3.09 -21.98 29.48
CA PRO A 415 -2.83 -23.03 28.51
C PRO A 415 -4.04 -23.28 27.59
N PRO A 416 -3.83 -23.58 26.29
CA PRO A 416 -4.93 -23.89 25.37
C PRO A 416 -5.70 -25.15 25.79
N THR A 417 -7.03 -25.15 25.59
CA THR A 417 -7.91 -26.26 26.01
C THR A 417 -7.56 -27.59 25.33
N ASP A 418 -7.18 -27.56 24.05
CA ASP A 418 -6.66 -28.72 23.31
C ASP A 418 -5.34 -28.36 22.59
N VAL A 419 -4.29 -29.14 22.84
CA VAL A 419 -2.97 -29.00 22.21
C VAL A 419 -2.68 -30.23 21.36
N LYS A 420 -2.83 -30.10 20.05
CA LYS A 420 -2.54 -31.17 19.08
C LYS A 420 -1.26 -30.90 18.30
N ILE A 421 -0.18 -31.55 18.71
CA ILE A 421 1.04 -31.62 17.88
C ILE A 421 0.75 -32.48 16.62
N LYS A 422 1.49 -32.25 15.54
CA LYS A 422 1.50 -32.98 14.26
C LYS A 422 2.95 -33.27 13.83
N GLY A 423 3.12 -34.25 12.94
CA GLY A 423 4.42 -34.56 12.32
C GLY A 423 5.21 -35.63 13.07
N TRP A 424 6.51 -35.68 12.83
CA TRP A 424 7.39 -36.73 13.32
C TRP A 424 8.11 -36.23 14.58
N TRP A 425 7.57 -36.54 15.77
CA TRP A 425 8.05 -35.99 17.03
C TRP A 425 8.56 -37.01 18.06
N PHE A 426 8.45 -38.32 17.81
CA PHE A 426 8.52 -39.34 18.88
C PHE A 426 9.85 -39.47 19.64
N TRP A 427 10.90 -38.76 19.22
CA TRP A 427 12.18 -38.64 19.94
C TRP A 427 12.27 -37.40 20.85
N ARG A 428 11.22 -36.58 20.91
CA ARG A 428 11.11 -35.35 21.73
C ARG A 428 9.95 -35.46 22.71
N GLU A 429 10.13 -34.86 23.89
CA GLU A 429 9.03 -34.60 24.81
C GLU A 429 8.11 -33.50 24.27
N ALA A 430 6.79 -33.61 24.49
CA ALA A 430 5.83 -32.60 24.03
C ALA A 430 6.08 -31.22 24.64
N SER A 431 6.51 -31.18 25.91
CA SER A 431 7.02 -30.02 26.66
C SER A 431 8.20 -29.31 25.98
N SER A 432 8.99 -30.01 25.17
CA SER A 432 10.09 -29.41 24.39
C SER A 432 9.63 -28.75 23.09
N ILE A 433 8.38 -28.98 22.67
CA ILE A 433 7.79 -28.49 21.42
C ILE A 433 6.79 -27.37 21.72
N VAL A 434 5.90 -27.58 22.70
CA VAL A 434 4.89 -26.61 23.14
C VAL A 434 5.07 -26.36 24.63
N TYR A 435 5.35 -25.12 25.01
CA TYR A 435 5.71 -24.75 26.38
C TYR A 435 5.03 -23.44 26.82
N PRO A 436 4.76 -23.25 28.13
CA PRO A 436 4.36 -21.96 28.66
C PRO A 436 5.54 -20.98 28.59
N ALA A 437 5.37 -19.87 27.89
CA ALA A 437 6.38 -18.82 27.79
C ALA A 437 6.44 -18.01 29.10
N VAL A 438 7.64 -17.71 29.57
CA VAL A 438 7.88 -16.99 30.84
C VAL A 438 7.38 -15.54 30.79
N ALA A 439 7.38 -14.95 29.59
CA ALA A 439 6.82 -13.62 29.32
C ALA A 439 6.34 -13.56 27.87
N ASN A 440 5.40 -12.67 27.57
CA ASN A 440 5.11 -12.28 26.20
C ASN A 440 6.23 -11.36 25.70
N LYS A 441 6.94 -11.77 24.64
CA LYS A 441 7.91 -10.93 23.95
C LYS A 441 7.20 -10.18 22.83
N VAL A 442 7.43 -8.88 22.76
CA VAL A 442 6.97 -7.99 21.69
C VAL A 442 8.14 -7.12 21.27
N VAL A 443 8.21 -6.79 19.98
CA VAL A 443 9.04 -5.70 19.47
C VAL A 443 8.10 -4.59 19.02
N VAL A 444 8.16 -3.45 19.72
CA VAL A 444 7.45 -2.21 19.41
C VAL A 444 8.32 -1.40 18.46
N TYR A 445 7.72 -0.64 17.55
CA TYR A 445 8.48 0.15 16.58
C TYR A 445 8.66 1.59 17.07
N GLU A 446 9.90 2.10 17.08
CA GLU A 446 10.15 3.51 17.35
C GLU A 446 9.95 4.32 16.06
N VAL A 447 8.96 5.20 16.05
CA VAL A 447 8.59 6.01 14.88
C VAL A 447 9.77 6.86 14.42
N VAL A 448 10.27 6.58 13.21
CA VAL A 448 11.34 7.36 12.58
C VAL A 448 10.78 8.70 12.13
N THR A 449 11.53 9.78 12.39
CA THR A 449 11.17 11.13 11.97
C THR A 449 11.05 11.23 10.46
N VAL A 450 9.92 11.73 9.95
CA VAL A 450 9.72 11.99 8.51
C VAL A 450 10.84 12.91 7.99
N PRO A 451 11.53 12.57 6.89
CA PRO A 451 12.65 13.35 6.39
C PRO A 451 12.27 14.78 6.00
N ALA A 452 13.15 15.73 6.31
CA ALA A 452 12.91 17.14 6.03
C ALA A 452 13.07 17.48 4.52
N LYS A 453 12.29 18.48 4.10
CA LYS A 453 12.16 18.94 2.71
C LYS A 453 13.35 19.81 2.28
N TYR A 454 14.48 19.16 2.03
CA TYR A 454 15.71 19.76 1.49
C TYR A 454 16.33 18.83 0.43
N PRO A 455 17.07 19.36 -0.56
CA PRO A 455 17.68 18.56 -1.62
C PRO A 455 18.87 17.76 -1.11
N VAL A 456 19.09 16.58 -1.66
CA VAL A 456 20.17 15.64 -1.24
C VAL A 456 21.13 15.42 -2.40
N TYR A 457 22.42 15.24 -2.12
CA TYR A 457 23.43 14.99 -3.16
C TYR A 457 23.38 13.57 -3.72
N TYR A 458 23.35 13.47 -5.05
CA TYR A 458 23.46 12.25 -5.83
C TYR A 458 24.48 12.41 -6.98
N SER A 459 25.17 11.33 -7.30
CA SER A 459 25.97 11.15 -8.52
C SER A 459 25.60 9.79 -9.12
N ILE A 460 25.07 9.83 -10.35
CA ILE A 460 24.45 8.69 -11.02
C ILE A 460 24.91 8.58 -12.48
N GLU A 461 25.17 7.34 -12.90
CA GLU A 461 25.49 6.94 -14.27
C GLU A 461 24.34 6.06 -14.78
N THR A 462 23.84 6.32 -15.99
CA THR A 462 22.81 5.52 -16.67
C THR A 462 23.31 4.97 -17.99
N ALA A 463 22.77 3.81 -18.38
CA ALA A 463 23.02 3.17 -19.67
C ALA A 463 21.70 2.74 -20.34
N GLU A 464 21.64 2.87 -21.67
CA GLU A 464 20.45 2.53 -22.47
C GLU A 464 20.08 1.04 -22.36
N SER A 465 18.89 0.76 -21.83
CA SER A 465 18.36 -0.59 -21.65
C SER A 465 17.40 -0.96 -22.78
N ALA A 466 17.87 -1.77 -23.74
CA ALA A 466 17.06 -2.29 -24.85
C ALA A 466 15.96 -3.31 -24.44
N LEU A 467 15.65 -3.42 -23.15
CA LEU A 467 14.70 -4.38 -22.56
C LEU A 467 13.72 -3.74 -21.57
N SER A 468 13.69 -2.41 -21.48
CA SER A 468 12.98 -1.63 -20.46
C SER A 468 12.68 -0.22 -20.99
N ASP A 469 11.70 0.47 -20.37
CA ASP A 469 11.47 1.92 -20.58
C ASP A 469 12.20 2.77 -19.51
N ASP A 470 13.07 2.13 -18.73
CA ASP A 470 13.96 2.70 -17.71
C ASP A 470 15.40 2.24 -17.99
N PRO A 471 16.42 3.10 -17.81
CA PRO A 471 17.82 2.73 -18.00
C PRO A 471 18.30 1.70 -16.96
N ASP A 472 19.37 0.98 -17.30
CA ASP A 472 20.21 0.36 -16.26
C ASP A 472 21.03 1.49 -15.60
N TYR A 473 21.14 1.52 -14.27
CA TYR A 473 21.77 2.63 -13.53
C TYR A 473 22.76 2.16 -12.47
N ALA A 474 23.69 3.05 -12.09
CA ALA A 474 24.60 2.88 -10.97
C ALA A 474 24.78 4.20 -10.20
N PHE A 475 24.68 4.15 -8.87
CA PHE A 475 25.09 5.26 -8.02
C PHE A 475 26.61 5.25 -7.84
N VAL A 476 27.28 6.32 -8.25
CA VAL A 476 28.72 6.52 -8.07
C VAL A 476 29.01 7.14 -6.70
N ALA A 477 28.13 8.04 -6.24
CA ALA A 477 28.11 8.53 -4.86
C ALA A 477 26.70 8.98 -4.43
N THR A 478 26.41 8.81 -3.15
CA THR A 478 25.27 9.42 -2.45
C THR A 478 25.78 10.13 -1.20
N GLU A 479 25.04 11.12 -0.71
CA GLU A 479 25.39 11.82 0.52
C GLU A 479 25.43 10.84 1.72
N GLN A 480 26.51 10.86 2.51
CA GLN A 480 26.67 9.89 3.60
C GLN A 480 25.62 10.14 4.69
N ALA A 481 24.77 9.14 4.94
CA ALA A 481 23.84 9.13 6.05
C ALA A 481 24.58 9.47 7.37
N SER A 482 23.99 10.36 8.17
CA SER A 482 24.67 10.92 9.34
C SER A 482 25.14 9.83 10.31
N VAL A 483 26.21 10.11 11.06
CA VAL A 483 26.82 9.11 11.96
C VAL A 483 25.81 8.53 12.99
N ALA A 484 24.73 9.26 13.31
CA ALA A 484 23.63 8.77 14.12
C ALA A 484 22.86 7.59 13.47
N GLN A 485 22.55 7.66 12.17
CA GLN A 485 21.91 6.55 11.44
C GLN A 485 22.83 5.32 11.36
N LEU A 486 24.14 5.53 11.19
CA LEU A 486 25.14 4.45 11.25
C LEU A 486 25.24 3.80 12.64
N MET A 487 25.03 4.55 13.72
CA MET A 487 24.95 3.95 15.05
C MET A 487 23.69 3.09 15.20
N ASN A 488 22.52 3.57 14.76
CA ASN A 488 21.27 2.80 14.86
C ASN A 488 21.30 1.50 14.02
N THR A 489 21.84 1.53 12.80
CA THR A 489 22.00 0.31 11.98
C THR A 489 23.09 -0.62 12.49
N SER A 490 24.10 -0.11 13.21
CA SER A 490 25.08 -0.97 13.88
C SER A 490 24.51 -1.66 15.13
N LEU A 491 23.68 -0.97 15.92
CA LEU A 491 23.19 -1.47 17.21
C LEU A 491 22.25 -2.68 17.09
N SER A 492 21.44 -2.76 16.02
CA SER A 492 20.64 -3.96 15.73
C SER A 492 21.49 -5.21 15.45
N SER A 493 22.73 -5.04 14.96
CA SER A 493 23.65 -6.15 14.68
C SER A 493 24.44 -6.65 15.90
N VAL A 494 24.59 -5.84 16.94
CA VAL A 494 25.53 -6.12 18.06
C VAL A 494 24.99 -7.15 19.06
N GLN A 495 23.67 -7.32 19.17
CA GLN A 495 23.05 -8.18 20.21
C GLN A 495 23.27 -9.69 20.01
N HIS A 496 23.79 -10.14 18.86
CA HIS A 496 24.00 -11.56 18.54
C HIS A 496 25.47 -11.99 18.34
N ALA A 497 26.45 -11.13 18.64
CA ALA A 497 27.88 -11.47 18.54
C ALA A 497 28.45 -12.23 19.77
N ALA A 498 27.73 -13.24 20.29
CA ALA A 498 28.01 -13.85 21.60
C ALA A 498 28.31 -15.37 21.65
N THR A 499 28.27 -16.11 20.54
CA THR A 499 28.90 -17.47 20.45
C THR A 499 29.32 -17.79 19.01
N ALA A 500 30.59 -17.56 18.67
CA ALA A 500 31.22 -18.06 17.46
C ALA A 500 32.62 -18.60 17.79
N SER A 501 32.73 -19.91 18.01
CA SER A 501 34.00 -20.57 18.30
C SER A 501 34.86 -20.74 17.03
N THR A 502 36.13 -20.37 17.14
CA THR A 502 37.22 -20.56 16.17
C THR A 502 37.15 -21.82 15.30
N ILE A 503 37.30 -21.64 13.98
CA ILE A 503 38.05 -22.51 13.04
C ILE A 503 38.60 -21.61 11.92
N SER A 504 39.64 -22.05 11.21
CA SER A 504 40.69 -21.14 10.73
C SER A 504 41.09 -21.25 9.24
N HIS A 505 41.56 -20.10 8.74
CA HIS A 505 42.58 -19.89 7.70
C HIS A 505 42.30 -20.11 6.19
N ASN A 506 42.40 -18.98 5.48
CA ASN A 506 43.24 -18.72 4.30
C ASN A 506 42.90 -19.38 2.94
N LEU A 507 42.61 -18.55 1.93
CA LEU A 507 43.54 -18.28 0.81
C LEU A 507 43.10 -17.08 -0.07
N PHE A 508 44.12 -16.43 -0.66
CA PHE A 508 44.21 -15.31 -1.62
C PHE A 508 43.02 -15.15 -2.62
N TYR A 509 42.70 -13.94 -3.10
CA TYR A 509 43.59 -12.98 -3.80
C TYR A 509 43.46 -11.49 -3.42
N ALA A 510 44.26 -10.63 -4.07
CA ALA A 510 44.50 -9.23 -3.72
C ALA A 510 44.00 -8.21 -4.77
N PHE A 511 43.99 -6.93 -4.36
CA PHE A 511 43.68 -5.69 -5.10
C PHE A 511 43.78 -5.71 -6.64
N VAL A 512 42.75 -5.19 -7.31
CA VAL A 512 42.69 -3.82 -7.90
C VAL A 512 41.35 -3.66 -8.65
N GLY A 513 40.72 -2.47 -8.60
CA GLY A 513 39.69 -2.08 -9.58
C GLY A 513 38.36 -1.61 -8.98
N VAL A 514 37.86 -0.51 -9.53
CA VAL A 514 36.59 0.20 -9.23
C VAL A 514 35.40 -0.74 -8.98
N SER A 515 34.72 -0.55 -7.84
CA SER A 515 33.51 -1.30 -7.47
C SER A 515 32.26 -0.72 -8.15
N VAL A 516 32.04 -1.03 -9.43
CA VAL A 516 30.76 -0.73 -10.08
C VAL A 516 29.68 -1.65 -9.50
N VAL A 517 28.74 -1.10 -8.74
CA VAL A 517 27.67 -1.87 -8.08
C VAL A 517 26.51 -2.07 -9.06
N VAL A 518 26.64 -3.05 -9.96
CA VAL A 518 25.57 -3.42 -10.90
C VAL A 518 24.46 -4.17 -10.15
N VAL A 519 23.43 -3.44 -9.68
CA VAL A 519 22.25 -4.00 -8.98
C VAL A 519 21.30 -4.66 -9.98
N ASN A 520 21.67 -5.86 -10.46
CA ASN A 520 20.92 -6.52 -11.52
C ASN A 520 19.57 -7.09 -11.00
N VAL A 521 18.45 -6.51 -11.43
CA VAL A 521 17.09 -6.81 -10.93
C VAL A 521 16.55 -8.15 -11.47
N VAL A 522 17.09 -9.25 -10.95
CA VAL A 522 16.77 -10.62 -11.39
C VAL A 522 15.58 -11.23 -10.61
N SER A 523 15.29 -10.76 -9.40
CA SER A 523 14.19 -11.25 -8.54
C SER A 523 12.81 -11.05 -9.17
N ALA A 524 12.49 -9.81 -9.59
CA ALA A 524 11.18 -9.42 -10.14
C ALA A 524 10.79 -10.21 -11.40
N ARG A 525 11.76 -10.50 -12.29
CA ARG A 525 11.52 -11.26 -13.54
C ARG A 525 11.00 -12.69 -13.30
N SER A 526 11.19 -13.27 -12.11
CA SER A 526 10.74 -14.63 -11.78
C SER A 526 9.22 -14.77 -11.62
N TRP A 527 8.51 -13.70 -11.24
CA TRP A 527 7.06 -13.73 -10.98
C TRP A 527 6.25 -13.60 -12.27
N ALA A 528 6.58 -12.59 -13.10
CA ALA A 528 5.93 -12.35 -14.39
C ALA A 528 6.01 -13.56 -15.34
N GLN A 529 7.13 -14.29 -15.34
CA GLN A 529 7.34 -15.46 -16.22
C GLN A 529 6.41 -16.66 -15.93
N ARG A 530 5.67 -16.68 -14.80
CA ARG A 530 4.73 -17.77 -14.50
C ARG A 530 3.39 -17.67 -15.23
N HIS A 531 2.99 -16.49 -15.69
CA HIS A 531 1.71 -16.32 -16.39
C HIS A 531 1.82 -16.46 -17.92
N ALA A 532 2.99 -16.20 -18.51
CA ALA A 532 3.21 -16.31 -19.96
C ALA A 532 3.20 -17.76 -20.50
N ARG A 533 3.42 -18.78 -19.66
CA ARG A 533 3.57 -20.19 -20.10
C ARG A 533 2.26 -20.99 -20.12
N ARG A 534 1.17 -20.41 -20.65
CA ARG A 534 -0.12 -21.12 -20.86
C ARG A 534 -0.70 -21.10 -22.27
N HIS A 535 -0.03 -20.49 -23.24
CA HIS A 535 -0.35 -20.66 -24.66
C HIS A 535 0.94 -20.92 -25.46
N TYR A 536 1.14 -22.18 -25.88
CA TYR A 536 1.38 -22.59 -27.28
C TYR A 536 1.28 -24.11 -27.39
N THR A 537 1.29 -24.63 -28.61
CA THR A 537 0.42 -25.77 -29.01
C THR A 537 1.10 -27.15 -29.02
N ARG A 538 0.29 -28.20 -29.26
CA ARG A 538 0.73 -29.59 -29.40
C ARG A 538 1.79 -29.78 -30.49
N LEU A 539 2.65 -30.77 -30.25
CA LEU A 539 3.51 -31.40 -31.25
C LEU A 539 2.69 -32.03 -32.39
N LEU A 540 3.11 -31.76 -33.63
CA LEU A 540 3.09 -32.65 -34.79
C LEU A 540 4.38 -32.38 -35.59
#